data_AF-A0A2V5QZN2-F1
#
_entry.id   AF-A0A2V5QZN2-F1
#
_cell.length_a   1.000
_cell.length_b   1.000
_cell.length_c   1.000
_cell.angle_alpha   90.00
_cell.angle_beta   90.00
_cell.angle_gamma   90.00
#
_symmetry.space_group_name_H-M   'P 1'
#
loop_
_entity.id
_entity.type
_entity.pdbx_description
1 polymer ?
#
loop_
_entity_poly.entity_id
_entity_poly.type
_entity_poly.pdbx_seq_one_letter_code
_entity_poly.pdbx_strand_id
1 'polypeptide(L)'
;MKFLQSLAQQFAAKPIDWDELEEALIRADLGVPMTMRIIKTLQEREAWSLLGIGDVLKAVRAEIARILPPDPAPIRRANGKTTVILIIGVNGTGKTTSTAKLARCLQAGAIDHNRPPQVMLAAADTFRAAAI
;
A
#
# COMPACT_ATOMS: atom_id res chain seq x y z
N MET A 1 6.43 9.68 -1.23
CA MET A 1 5.92 8.77 -2.28
C MET A 1 6.76 8.98 -3.53
N LYS A 2 7.80 8.16 -3.76
CA LYS A 2 8.75 8.37 -4.87
C LYS A 2 8.09 8.23 -6.26
N PHE A 3 7.10 7.34 -6.39
CA PHE A 3 6.38 7.09 -7.65
C PHE A 3 5.65 8.33 -8.20
N LEU A 4 4.75 8.94 -7.41
CA LEU A 4 4.01 10.13 -7.87
C LEU A 4 4.94 11.33 -8.13
N GLN A 5 6.05 11.43 -7.39
CA GLN A 5 7.08 12.44 -7.65
C GLN A 5 7.81 12.17 -8.97
N SER A 6 8.12 10.91 -9.27
CA SER A 6 8.74 10.49 -10.53
C SER A 6 7.82 10.78 -11.73
N LEU A 7 6.52 10.45 -11.62
CA LEU A 7 5.54 10.82 -12.63
C LEU A 7 5.47 12.34 -12.81
N ALA A 8 5.43 13.08 -11.70
CA ALA A 8 5.39 14.53 -11.74
C ALA A 8 6.59 15.12 -12.50
N GLN A 9 7.79 14.58 -12.27
CA GLN A 9 9.01 15.03 -12.92
C GLN A 9 9.06 14.66 -14.41
N GLN A 10 8.59 13.47 -14.77
CA GLN A 10 8.62 12.98 -16.16
C GLN A 10 7.70 13.78 -17.10
N PHE A 11 6.56 14.27 -16.60
CA PHE A 11 5.54 14.97 -17.40
C PHE A 11 5.38 16.46 -17.04
N ALA A 12 6.35 17.07 -16.35
CA ALA A 12 6.24 18.45 -15.85
C ALA A 12 6.18 19.53 -16.96
N ALA A 13 6.79 19.27 -18.12
CA ALA A 13 7.02 20.29 -19.16
C ALA A 13 6.72 19.79 -20.58
N LYS A 14 6.03 18.66 -20.73
CA LYS A 14 5.66 18.09 -22.02
C LYS A 14 4.18 17.73 -22.07
N PRO A 15 3.54 17.74 -23.26
CA PRO A 15 2.24 17.12 -23.46
C PRO A 15 2.25 15.67 -22.95
N ILE A 16 1.09 15.20 -22.49
CA ILE A 16 0.96 13.83 -22.02
C ILE A 16 1.03 12.90 -23.23
N ASP A 17 2.06 12.06 -23.26
CA ASP A 17 2.14 10.93 -24.15
C ASP A 17 1.45 9.73 -23.48
N TRP A 18 0.43 9.18 -24.14
CA TRP A 18 -0.41 8.12 -23.58
C TRP A 18 0.32 6.80 -23.43
N ASP A 19 1.21 6.47 -24.38
CA ASP A 19 1.97 5.22 -24.38
C ASP A 19 3.03 5.27 -23.27
N GLU A 20 3.71 6.42 -23.12
CA GLU A 20 4.65 6.62 -22.02
C GLU A 20 3.97 6.58 -20.65
N LEU A 21 2.76 7.16 -20.54
CA LEU A 21 2.00 7.14 -19.30
C LEU A 21 1.57 5.71 -18.96
N GLU A 22 1.08 4.95 -19.93
CA GLU A 22 0.74 3.54 -19.75
C GLU A 22 1.93 2.73 -19.22
N GLU A 23 3.07 2.83 -19.90
CA GLU A 23 4.30 2.13 -19.53
C GLU A 23 4.73 2.49 -18.10
N ALA A 24 4.68 3.78 -17.75
CA ALA A 24 5.05 4.25 -16.41
C ALA A 24 4.13 3.71 -15.32
N LEU A 25 2.82 3.63 -15.57
CA LEU A 25 1.84 3.10 -14.61
C LEU A 25 1.97 1.58 -14.46
N ILE A 26 2.20 0.84 -15.55
CA ILE A 26 2.42 -0.62 -15.51
C ILE A 26 3.73 -0.95 -14.78
N ARG A 27 4.83 -0.24 -15.09
CA ARG A 27 6.12 -0.41 -14.42
C ARG A 27 6.05 -0.15 -12.90
N ALA A 28 5.06 0.61 -12.46
CA ALA A 28 4.81 0.89 -11.05
C ALA A 28 3.88 -0.13 -10.37
N ASP A 29 3.61 -1.28 -11.00
CA ASP A 29 2.80 -2.38 -10.47
C ASP A 29 1.30 -2.05 -10.28
N LEU A 30 0.76 -1.05 -10.98
CA LEU A 30 -0.70 -0.77 -10.93
C LEU A 30 -1.52 -1.81 -11.71
N GLY A 31 -0.89 -2.53 -12.63
CA GLY A 31 -1.53 -3.51 -13.50
C GLY A 31 -2.36 -2.88 -14.62
N VAL A 32 -2.63 -3.68 -15.66
CA VAL A 32 -3.34 -3.24 -16.88
C VAL A 32 -4.74 -2.69 -16.58
N PRO A 33 -5.61 -3.36 -15.79
CA PRO A 33 -6.99 -2.90 -15.62
C PRO A 33 -7.10 -1.53 -14.95
N MET A 34 -6.25 -1.23 -13.97
CA MET A 34 -6.23 0.08 -13.31
C MET A 34 -5.66 1.15 -14.24
N THR A 35 -4.56 0.83 -14.93
CA THR A 35 -3.92 1.72 -15.89
C THR A 35 -4.89 2.19 -16.98
N MET A 36 -5.62 1.26 -17.59
CA MET A 36 -6.61 1.59 -18.62
C MET A 36 -7.76 2.48 -18.10
N ARG A 37 -8.20 2.29 -16.85
CA ARG A 37 -9.21 3.18 -16.25
C ARG A 37 -8.68 4.60 -16.02
N ILE A 38 -7.42 4.72 -15.58
CA ILE A 38 -6.75 6.02 -15.41
C ILE A 38 -6.68 6.74 -16.76
N ILE A 39 -6.15 6.07 -17.79
CA ILE A 39 -5.97 6.65 -19.13
C ILE A 39 -7.32 7.05 -19.72
N LYS A 40 -8.32 6.16 -19.68
CA LYS A 40 -9.67 6.47 -20.17
C LYS A 40 -10.27 7.70 -19.47
N THR A 41 -10.16 7.78 -18.14
CA THR A 41 -10.65 8.92 -17.36
C THR A 41 -9.95 10.23 -17.76
N LEU A 42 -8.67 10.17 -18.11
CA LEU A 42 -7.92 11.33 -18.56
C LEU A 42 -8.30 11.71 -20.00
N GLN A 43 -8.30 10.77 -20.95
CA GLN A 43 -8.72 11.03 -22.34
C GLN A 43 -10.12 11.62 -22.45
N GLU A 44 -11.07 11.13 -21.64
CA GLU A 44 -12.43 11.69 -21.57
C GLU A 44 -12.44 13.15 -21.09
N ARG A 45 -11.48 13.57 -20.25
CA ARG A 45 -11.34 14.95 -19.78
C ARG A 45 -10.58 15.84 -20.75
N GLU A 46 -9.60 15.29 -21.46
CA GLU A 46 -8.84 16.03 -22.48
C GLU A 46 -9.75 16.58 -23.58
N ALA A 47 -10.81 15.84 -23.91
CA ALA A 47 -11.84 16.27 -24.87
C ALA A 47 -12.49 17.62 -24.52
N TRP A 48 -12.40 18.07 -23.27
CA TRP A 48 -13.04 19.30 -22.77
C TRP A 48 -12.06 20.36 -22.26
N SER A 49 -10.78 20.00 -22.03
CA SER A 49 -9.76 20.91 -21.49
C SER A 49 -8.35 20.35 -21.72
N LEU A 50 -7.36 21.22 -21.92
CA LEU A 50 -5.95 20.83 -21.85
C LEU A 50 -5.66 20.19 -20.49
N LEU A 51 -4.97 19.04 -20.52
CA LEU A 51 -4.58 18.32 -19.31
C LEU A 51 -3.15 18.66 -18.92
N GLY A 52 -2.94 18.79 -17.62
CA GLY A 52 -1.61 18.89 -17.03
C GLY A 52 -1.26 17.70 -16.15
N ILE A 53 -0.02 17.69 -15.68
CA ILE A 53 0.45 16.68 -14.72
C ILE A 53 -0.37 16.63 -13.42
N GLY A 54 -0.95 17.76 -13.02
CA GLY A 54 -1.88 17.81 -11.88
C GLY A 54 -3.09 16.90 -12.07
N ASP A 55 -3.64 16.85 -13.29
CA ASP A 55 -4.79 16.02 -13.63
C ASP A 55 -4.43 14.53 -13.60
N VAL A 56 -3.26 14.18 -14.13
CA VAL A 56 -2.72 12.81 -14.09
C VAL A 56 -2.59 12.34 -12.63
N LEU A 57 -1.93 13.13 -11.78
CA LEU A 57 -1.75 12.78 -10.37
C LEU A 57 -3.09 12.63 -9.65
N LYS A 58 -4.07 13.49 -9.97
CA LYS A 58 -5.42 13.41 -9.41
C LYS A 58 -6.15 12.15 -9.85
N ALA A 59 -6.06 11.78 -11.14
CA ALA A 59 -6.67 10.56 -11.67
C ALA A 59 -6.06 9.30 -11.05
N VAL A 60 -4.72 9.22 -11.00
CA VAL A 60 -3.99 8.09 -10.38
C VAL A 60 -4.38 7.94 -8.90
N ARG A 61 -4.37 9.05 -8.14
CA ARG A 61 -4.78 9.02 -6.73
C ARG A 61 -6.22 8.56 -6.54
N ALA A 62 -7.14 9.03 -7.39
CA ALA A 62 -8.53 8.64 -7.30
C ALA A 62 -8.73 7.14 -7.58
N GLU A 63 -8.07 6.59 -8.59
CA GLU A 63 -8.18 5.16 -8.93
C GLU A 63 -7.55 4.25 -7.86
N ILE A 64 -6.40 4.64 -7.29
CA ILE A 64 -5.81 3.91 -6.16
C ILE A 64 -6.74 3.99 -4.94
N ALA A 65 -7.30 5.16 -4.64
CA ALA A 65 -8.18 5.33 -3.48
C ALA A 65 -9.45 4.49 -3.58
N ARG A 66 -9.98 4.23 -4.79
CA ARG A 66 -11.17 3.40 -4.99
C ARG A 66 -10.99 1.93 -4.58
N ILE A 67 -9.76 1.40 -4.63
CA ILE A 67 -9.49 0.01 -4.24
C ILE A 67 -9.07 -0.14 -2.79
N LEU A 68 -8.74 0.97 -2.12
CA LEU A 68 -8.38 0.97 -0.72
C LEU A 68 -9.64 1.19 0.13
N PRO A 69 -9.84 0.43 1.22
CA PRO A 69 -10.89 0.75 2.17
C PRO A 69 -10.61 2.15 2.77
N PRO A 70 -11.66 2.94 3.05
CA PRO A 70 -11.49 4.30 3.60
C PRO A 70 -10.78 4.28 4.96
N ASP A 71 -11.03 3.24 5.76
CA ASP A 71 -10.42 3.04 7.07
C ASP A 71 -9.75 1.67 7.16
N PRO A 72 -8.53 1.58 7.72
CA PRO A 72 -7.92 0.30 8.02
C PRO A 72 -8.71 -0.39 9.12
N ALA A 73 -9.07 -1.66 8.91
CA ALA A 73 -9.76 -2.45 9.92
C ALA A 73 -8.86 -2.63 11.17
N PRO A 74 -9.38 -2.40 12.39
CA PRO A 74 -8.61 -2.60 13.60
C PRO A 74 -8.31 -4.08 13.81
N ILE A 75 -7.23 -4.37 14.53
CA ILE A 75 -6.91 -5.73 14.96
C ILE A 75 -8.03 -6.24 15.87
N ARG A 76 -8.73 -7.29 15.43
CA ARG A 76 -9.78 -7.94 16.22
C ARG A 76 -9.17 -8.60 17.45
N ARG A 77 -9.72 -8.32 18.63
CA ARG A 77 -9.28 -8.91 19.89
C ARG A 77 -10.23 -10.02 20.33
N ALA A 78 -9.69 -11.02 21.00
CA ALA A 78 -10.49 -12.03 21.69
C ALA A 78 -11.06 -11.44 22.99
N ASN A 79 -12.36 -11.64 23.24
CA ASN A 79 -13.01 -11.14 24.45
C ASN A 79 -12.58 -11.97 25.66
N GLY A 80 -11.97 -11.32 26.66
CA GLY A 80 -11.57 -11.95 27.92
C GLY A 80 -10.53 -13.06 27.80
N LYS A 81 -9.86 -13.18 26.65
CA LYS A 81 -8.85 -14.21 26.36
C LYS A 81 -7.63 -13.60 25.69
N THR A 82 -6.50 -14.32 25.73
CA THR A 82 -5.31 -13.97 24.96
C THR A 82 -5.63 -13.93 23.47
N THR A 83 -5.33 -12.81 22.82
CA THR A 83 -5.46 -12.68 21.36
C THR A 83 -4.24 -13.31 20.69
N VAL A 84 -4.46 -14.32 19.85
CA VAL A 84 -3.39 -15.00 19.12
C VAL A 84 -3.36 -14.47 17.69
N ILE A 85 -2.20 -13.99 17.25
CA ILE A 85 -1.97 -13.51 15.88
C ILE A 85 -0.95 -14.44 15.23
N LEU A 86 -1.38 -15.18 14.21
CA LEU A 86 -0.50 -16.05 13.42
C LEU A 86 -0.07 -15.31 12.14
N ILE A 87 1.24 -15.16 11.94
CA ILE A 87 1.81 -14.53 10.75
C ILE A 87 2.30 -15.63 9.80
N ILE A 88 1.66 -15.70 8.63
CA ILE A 88 1.95 -16.68 7.57
C ILE A 88 2.37 -15.99 6.27
N GLY A 89 3.04 -16.72 5.39
CA GLY A 89 3.49 -16.22 4.09
C GLY A 89 4.73 -16.95 3.58
N VAL A 90 5.12 -16.67 2.34
CA VAL A 90 6.29 -17.32 1.71
C VAL A 90 7.62 -16.86 2.33
N ASN A 91 8.70 -17.57 2.05
CA ASN A 91 10.02 -17.23 2.58
C ASN A 91 10.52 -15.90 2.00
N GLY A 92 11.23 -15.12 2.82
CA GLY A 92 11.80 -13.83 2.39
C GLY A 92 10.86 -12.62 2.41
N THR A 93 9.54 -12.77 2.64
CA THR A 93 8.59 -11.64 2.65
C THR A 93 8.60 -10.79 3.92
N GLY A 94 9.56 -11.02 4.82
CA GLY A 94 9.72 -10.22 6.03
C GLY A 94 8.80 -10.60 7.20
N LYS A 95 8.26 -11.84 7.25
CA LYS A 95 7.41 -12.32 8.35
C LYS A 95 7.97 -12.00 9.74
N THR A 96 9.17 -12.49 10.06
CA THR A 96 9.81 -12.30 11.38
C THR A 96 10.01 -10.80 11.70
N THR A 97 10.44 -10.01 10.73
CA THR A 97 10.61 -8.55 10.89
C THR A 97 9.27 -7.86 11.15
N SER A 98 8.22 -8.24 10.44
CA SER A 98 6.86 -7.73 10.64
C SER A 98 6.30 -8.14 12.00
N THR A 99 6.56 -9.38 12.47
CA THR A 99 6.22 -9.83 13.82
C THR A 99 6.85 -8.92 14.88
N ALA A 100 8.14 -8.63 14.76
CA ALA A 100 8.85 -7.78 15.71
C ALA A 100 8.32 -6.33 15.69
N LYS A 101 8.09 -5.77 14.50
CA LYS A 101 7.48 -4.43 14.34
C LYS A 101 6.10 -4.37 14.96
N LEU A 102 5.24 -5.36 14.68
CA LEU A 102 3.90 -5.44 15.25
C LEU A 102 3.97 -5.53 16.78
N ALA A 103 4.82 -6.40 17.33
CA ALA A 103 5.00 -6.51 18.78
C ALA A 103 5.39 -5.18 19.41
N ARG A 104 6.33 -4.45 18.81
CA ARG A 104 6.73 -3.12 19.26
C ARG A 104 5.59 -2.11 19.19
N CYS A 105 4.81 -2.09 18.10
CA CYS A 105 3.65 -1.21 17.96
C CYS A 105 2.59 -1.51 19.03
N LEU A 106 2.29 -2.78 19.29
CA LEU A 106 1.34 -3.20 20.32
C LEU A 106 1.79 -2.76 21.72
N GLN A 107 3.06 -2.99 22.06
CA GLN A 107 3.64 -2.54 23.33
C GLN A 107 3.62 -1.01 23.47
N ALA A 108 3.74 -0.27 22.37
CA ALA A 108 3.66 1.18 22.34
C ALA A 108 2.21 1.72 22.40
N GLY A 109 1.21 0.86 22.57
CA GLY A 109 -0.19 1.26 22.74
C GLY A 109 -0.94 1.52 21.43
N ALA A 110 -0.47 1.01 20.28
CA ALA A 110 -1.11 1.23 18.97
C ALA A 110 -2.59 0.82 18.88
N ILE A 111 -3.09 0.04 19.85
CA ILE A 111 -4.52 -0.29 19.93
C ILE A 111 -5.19 0.28 21.19
N ASP A 112 -4.43 0.54 22.26
CA ASP A 112 -4.93 1.17 23.50
C ASP A 112 -3.75 1.82 24.21
N HIS A 113 -3.70 3.15 24.17
CA HIS A 113 -2.60 3.94 24.76
C HIS A 113 -2.63 3.92 26.30
N ASN A 114 -3.79 3.71 26.90
CA ASN A 114 -3.94 3.72 28.36
C ASN A 114 -3.65 2.33 28.95
N ARG A 115 -3.86 1.28 28.17
CA ARG A 115 -3.65 -0.10 28.59
C ARG A 115 -2.96 -0.93 27.50
N PRO A 116 -1.67 -0.69 27.23
CA PRO A 116 -0.93 -1.49 26.26
C PRO A 116 -0.93 -2.96 26.69
N PRO A 117 -1.20 -3.90 25.78
CA PRO A 117 -1.19 -5.32 26.09
C PRO A 117 0.22 -5.80 26.39
N GLN A 118 0.33 -6.80 27.27
CA GLN A 118 1.54 -7.62 27.32
C GLN A 118 1.64 -8.45 26.04
N VAL A 119 2.83 -8.49 25.45
CA VAL A 119 3.09 -9.19 24.19
C VAL A 119 4.10 -10.30 24.44
N MET A 120 3.76 -11.50 23.99
CA MET A 120 4.64 -12.67 23.98
C MET A 120 4.86 -13.11 22.53
N LEU A 121 6.11 -13.44 22.20
CA LEU A 121 6.48 -13.97 20.89
C LEU A 121 6.71 -15.48 21.00
N ALA A 122 6.25 -16.22 19.99
CA ALA A 122 6.50 -17.64 19.85
C ALA A 122 7.19 -17.91 18.51
N ALA A 123 8.42 -18.43 18.56
CA ALA A 123 9.21 -18.76 17.37
C ALA A 123 8.75 -20.11 16.80
N ALA A 124 7.76 -20.07 15.90
CA ALA A 124 7.19 -21.27 15.29
C ALA A 124 7.82 -21.65 13.92
N ASP A 125 8.71 -20.83 13.38
CA ASP A 125 9.50 -21.15 12.18
C ASP A 125 10.70 -22.01 12.57
N THR A 126 10.49 -23.33 12.67
CA THR A 126 11.49 -24.29 13.17
C THR A 126 12.25 -25.02 12.05
N PHE A 127 11.87 -24.80 10.79
CA PHE A 127 12.48 -25.47 9.64
C PHE A 127 13.72 -24.72 9.13
N ARG A 128 13.65 -23.39 9.07
CA ARG A 128 14.72 -22.57 8.53
C ARG A 128 15.80 -22.32 9.58
N ALA A 129 17.05 -22.60 9.24
CA ALA A 129 18.19 -22.28 10.11
C ALA A 129 18.21 -20.79 10.47
N ALA A 130 18.56 -20.48 11.72
CA ALA A 130 18.59 -19.12 12.28
C ALA A 130 17.25 -18.35 12.25
N ALA A 131 16.12 -19.06 12.18
CA ALA A 131 14.79 -18.45 12.30
C ALA A 131 14.32 -18.25 13.76
N ILE A 132 15.04 -18.83 14.73
CA ILE A 132 14.80 -18.77 16.18
C ILE A 132 15.89 -17.91 16.84
#